data_AF-A0A519D9M4-F1
#
_entry.id   AF-A0A519D9M4-F1
#
_cell.length_a   1.000
_cell.length_b   1.000
_cell.length_c   1.000
_cell.angle_alpha   90.00
_cell.angle_beta   90.00
_cell.angle_gamma   90.00
#
_symmetry.space_group_name_H-M   'P 1'
#
loop_
_entity.id
_entity.type
_entity.pdbx_description
1 polymer ?
#
loop_
_entity_poly.entity_id
_entity_poly.type
_entity_poly.pdbx_seq_one_letter_code
_entity_poly.pdbx_strand_id
1 'polypeptide(L)'
;MVSGNGKEIIPPEDMIDHNDTNFSQIEKIMTIFVAYNQANIQQGTPWDNWPDWELCLTAMNPDVHFEDEGESDGIRAVREHWLAVMQFIHDSEHIELDDYLITVNGVHGNTFNFAICFQTEMWGTPIMTKDGFQECFNDIGLDPIPFPHISPSQIGHSLGPLWVCPKHVPKFGGEQTYDTDDTICIGKGRDDTFPSALHSLLNLCIDDTKIWANVCASDLEMQERRVWMNENWPGGIPDQDWEYQ
;
A
#
# COMPACT_ATOMS: atom_id res chain seq x y z
N MET A 1 8.65 -35.25 25.70
CA MET A 1 9.76 -34.32 25.97
C MET A 1 9.48 -33.09 25.11
N VAL A 2 8.92 -32.05 25.71
CA VAL A 2 8.60 -30.80 25.01
C VAL A 2 9.82 -29.91 25.17
N SER A 3 10.44 -29.48 24.07
CA SER A 3 11.57 -28.56 24.12
C SER A 3 11.10 -27.22 24.65
N GLY A 4 11.36 -26.96 25.93
CA GLY A 4 11.30 -25.63 26.49
C GLY A 4 12.43 -24.80 25.89
N ASN A 5 12.09 -23.99 24.91
CA ASN A 5 12.90 -22.87 24.39
C ASN A 5 11.93 -21.78 23.89
N GLY A 6 10.83 -21.53 24.61
CA GLY A 6 10.08 -20.30 24.41
C GLY A 6 10.98 -19.14 24.84
N LYS A 7 11.29 -18.21 23.93
CA LYS A 7 11.97 -16.97 24.31
C LYS A 7 11.12 -16.29 25.38
N GLU A 8 11.76 -15.69 26.37
CA GLU A 8 11.05 -14.88 27.37
C GLU A 8 10.23 -13.79 26.64
N ILE A 9 8.94 -13.68 26.98
CA ILE A 9 8.07 -12.62 26.48
C ILE A 9 8.49 -11.34 27.21
N ILE A 10 8.88 -10.33 26.45
CA ILE A 10 9.27 -9.03 26.98
C ILE A 10 8.00 -8.17 27.10
N PRO A 11 7.79 -7.38 28.16
CA PRO A 11 6.67 -6.45 28.21
C PRO A 11 6.69 -5.50 26.98
N PRO A 12 5.56 -5.26 26.28
CA PRO A 12 5.55 -4.40 25.10
C PRO A 12 6.14 -3.01 25.35
N GLU A 13 5.95 -2.48 26.56
CA GLU A 13 6.50 -1.20 27.00
C GLU A 13 8.04 -1.15 27.00
N ASP A 14 8.72 -2.29 27.11
CA ASP A 14 10.18 -2.36 27.07
C ASP A 14 10.72 -2.53 25.64
N MET A 15 9.85 -2.87 24.68
CA MET A 15 10.19 -3.03 23.25
C MET A 15 9.90 -1.77 22.42
N ILE A 16 8.93 -0.96 22.85
CA ILE A 16 8.48 0.24 22.13
C ILE A 16 9.27 1.45 22.64
N ASP A 17 9.84 2.24 21.74
CA ASP A 17 10.43 3.54 22.11
C ASP A 17 9.33 4.59 22.28
N HIS A 18 8.92 4.81 23.52
CA HIS A 18 7.86 5.76 23.90
C HIS A 18 8.27 7.23 23.74
N ASN A 19 9.55 7.53 23.50
CA ASN A 19 10.03 8.88 23.25
C ASN A 19 10.10 9.20 21.74
N ASP A 20 9.94 8.18 20.89
CA ASP A 20 9.79 8.36 19.46
C ASP A 20 8.42 8.99 19.17
N THR A 21 8.40 10.01 18.33
CA THR A 21 7.19 10.79 18.03
C THR A 21 6.59 10.45 16.67
N ASN A 22 7.19 9.48 15.94
CA ASN A 22 6.82 9.22 14.55
C ASN A 22 6.08 7.89 14.33
N PHE A 23 4.92 7.72 14.97
CA PHE A 23 4.00 6.59 14.74
C PHE A 23 3.31 6.61 13.37
N SER A 24 3.81 7.39 12.40
CA SER A 24 3.33 7.34 11.01
C SER A 24 4.16 6.44 10.11
N GLN A 25 5.32 5.98 10.59
CA GLN A 25 6.18 5.00 9.93
C GLN A 25 5.61 3.59 10.09
N ILE A 26 5.50 2.85 8.98
CA ILE A 26 4.99 1.46 8.98
C ILE A 26 5.93 0.55 9.77
N GLU A 27 7.25 0.76 9.70
CA GLU A 27 8.23 -0.05 10.45
C GLU A 27 8.02 0.06 11.97
N LYS A 28 7.74 1.27 12.45
CA LYS A 28 7.46 1.54 13.88
C LYS A 28 6.13 0.94 14.30
N ILE A 29 5.09 1.11 13.48
CA ILE A 29 3.80 0.46 13.72
C ILE A 29 3.95 -1.06 13.76
N MET A 30 4.72 -1.67 12.84
CA MET A 30 4.99 -3.10 12.85
C MET A 30 5.65 -3.55 14.15
N THR A 31 6.61 -2.79 14.67
CA THR A 31 7.27 -3.07 15.95
C THR A 31 6.27 -3.13 17.11
N ILE A 32 5.28 -2.24 17.12
CA ILE A 32 4.20 -2.24 18.13
C ILE A 32 3.37 -3.53 18.01
N PHE A 33 2.90 -3.88 16.82
CA PHE A 33 2.10 -5.10 16.62
C PHE A 33 2.87 -6.37 17.02
N VAL A 34 4.16 -6.44 16.66
CA VAL A 34 5.06 -7.54 17.06
C VAL A 34 5.20 -7.62 18.57
N ALA A 35 5.38 -6.49 19.25
CA ALA A 35 5.52 -6.45 20.71
C ALA A 35 4.31 -7.04 21.43
N TYR A 36 3.09 -6.72 20.97
CA TYR A 36 1.86 -7.25 21.53
C TYR A 36 1.57 -8.71 21.16
N ASN A 37 2.08 -9.19 20.03
CA ASN A 37 1.79 -10.54 19.51
C ASN A 37 2.96 -11.52 19.64
N GLN A 38 3.96 -11.25 20.50
CA GLN A 38 5.10 -12.15 20.74
C GLN A 38 4.70 -13.58 21.06
N ALA A 39 3.67 -13.77 21.90
CA ALA A 39 3.17 -15.10 22.25
C ALA A 39 2.64 -15.84 21.02
N ASN A 40 1.87 -15.16 20.17
CA ASN A 40 1.33 -15.70 18.92
C ASN A 40 2.45 -16.11 17.97
N ILE A 41 3.46 -15.24 17.81
CA ILE A 41 4.64 -15.50 16.98
C ILE A 41 5.39 -16.74 17.48
N GLN A 42 5.64 -16.87 18.78
CA GLN A 42 6.34 -18.01 19.36
C GLN A 42 5.57 -19.33 19.20
N GLN A 43 4.23 -19.26 19.24
CA GLN A 43 3.35 -20.42 19.17
C GLN A 43 2.91 -20.77 17.73
N GLY A 44 3.14 -19.86 16.77
CA GLY A 44 2.64 -20.00 15.41
C GLY A 44 1.12 -19.91 15.32
N THR A 45 0.48 -19.13 16.20
CA THR A 45 -0.97 -18.89 16.18
C THR A 45 -1.30 -17.57 15.50
N PRO A 46 -2.53 -17.40 14.96
CA PRO A 46 -2.98 -16.11 14.43
C PRO A 46 -2.85 -15.00 15.47
N TRP A 47 -2.50 -13.79 15.03
CA TRP A 47 -2.42 -12.62 15.90
C TRP A 47 -3.82 -12.19 16.34
N ASP A 48 -4.01 -12.04 17.64
CA ASP A 48 -5.28 -11.73 18.28
C ASP A 48 -5.17 -10.67 19.38
N ASN A 49 -3.96 -10.15 19.64
CA ASN A 49 -3.73 -9.12 20.66
C ASN A 49 -3.64 -7.74 20.01
N TRP A 50 -4.64 -6.90 20.24
CA TRP A 50 -4.64 -5.51 19.80
C TRP A 50 -3.72 -4.65 20.67
N PRO A 51 -2.91 -3.73 20.11
CA PRO A 51 -2.13 -2.79 20.91
C PRO A 51 -3.03 -1.83 21.70
N ASP A 52 -2.92 -1.84 23.02
CA ASP A 52 -3.80 -1.10 23.94
C ASP A 52 -3.20 0.20 24.51
N TRP A 53 -1.94 0.50 24.21
CA TRP A 53 -1.27 1.67 24.80
C TRP A 53 -1.72 2.98 24.15
N GLU A 54 -2.14 3.94 24.99
CA GLU A 54 -2.85 5.18 24.62
C GLU A 54 -2.19 6.03 23.51
N LEU A 55 -0.88 5.85 23.28
CA LEU A 55 -0.09 6.70 22.37
C LEU A 55 0.46 5.98 21.13
N CYS A 56 0.45 4.63 21.07
CA CYS A 56 1.13 3.91 19.99
C CYS A 56 0.44 3.94 18.62
N LEU A 57 -0.90 4.06 18.58
CA LEU A 57 -1.68 4.01 17.33
C LEU A 57 -2.33 5.35 16.97
N THR A 58 -1.76 6.46 17.44
CA THR A 58 -2.30 7.82 17.21
C THR A 58 -2.34 8.24 15.74
N ALA A 59 -1.61 7.56 14.85
CA ALA A 59 -1.68 7.76 13.41
C ALA A 59 -2.85 7.02 12.75
N MET A 60 -3.43 6.01 13.41
CA MET A 60 -4.58 5.26 12.88
C MET A 60 -5.89 6.01 13.10
N ASN A 61 -6.95 5.55 12.42
CA ASN A 61 -8.30 6.08 12.62
C ASN A 61 -8.69 6.06 14.12
N PRO A 62 -9.09 7.20 14.72
CA PRO A 62 -9.52 7.27 16.11
C PRO A 62 -10.68 6.33 16.46
N ASP A 63 -11.52 5.95 15.51
CA ASP A 63 -12.60 5.00 15.79
C ASP A 63 -12.05 3.57 16.03
N VAL A 64 -10.81 3.29 15.60
CA VAL A 64 -10.18 1.96 15.64
C VAL A 64 -9.10 1.89 16.73
N HIS A 65 -8.52 3.01 17.17
CA HIS A 65 -7.31 2.98 18.00
C HIS A 65 -7.46 2.33 19.39
N PHE A 66 -8.65 2.38 20.02
CA PHE A 66 -8.90 1.88 21.39
C PHE A 66 -10.07 0.92 21.44
N GLU A 67 -9.89 -0.20 22.14
CA GLU A 67 -10.97 -1.15 22.41
C GLU A 67 -12.01 -0.55 23.38
N ASP A 68 -13.30 -0.73 23.06
CA ASP A 68 -14.42 -0.36 23.92
C ASP A 68 -15.43 -1.51 23.98
N GLU A 69 -15.93 -1.84 25.18
CA GLU A 69 -16.94 -2.89 25.39
C GLU A 69 -18.26 -2.61 24.64
N GLY A 70 -18.52 -1.35 24.30
CA GLY A 70 -19.71 -0.92 23.57
C GLY A 70 -19.57 -0.86 22.04
N GLU A 71 -18.44 -1.30 21.49
CA GLU A 71 -18.13 -1.10 20.07
C GLU A 71 -18.99 -1.94 19.12
N SER A 72 -19.14 -1.44 17.88
CA SER A 72 -19.86 -2.16 16.84
C SER A 72 -19.05 -3.33 16.29
N ASP A 73 -19.74 -4.39 15.84
CA ASP A 73 -19.11 -5.53 15.15
C ASP A 73 -18.25 -5.10 13.95
N GLY A 74 -18.57 -3.97 13.31
CA GLY A 74 -17.79 -3.41 12.20
C GLY A 74 -16.41 -2.92 12.61
N ILE A 75 -16.28 -2.26 13.77
CA ILE A 75 -14.99 -1.78 14.28
C ILE A 75 -14.11 -2.95 14.71
N ARG A 76 -14.71 -3.94 15.40
CA ARG A 76 -14.01 -5.17 15.75
C ARG A 76 -13.47 -5.89 14.50
N ALA A 77 -14.29 -6.01 13.46
CA ALA A 77 -13.86 -6.60 12.19
C ALA A 77 -12.70 -5.81 11.54
N VAL A 78 -12.70 -4.47 11.62
CA VAL A 78 -11.58 -3.66 11.11
C VAL A 78 -10.28 -3.97 11.86
N ARG A 79 -10.31 -4.14 13.19
CA ARG A 79 -9.13 -4.56 13.97
C ARG A 79 -8.65 -5.95 13.62
N GLU A 80 -9.56 -6.90 13.48
CA GLU A 80 -9.24 -8.26 13.03
C GLU A 80 -8.54 -8.23 11.66
N HIS A 81 -9.01 -7.40 10.73
CA HIS A 81 -8.34 -7.21 9.44
C HIS A 81 -6.94 -6.57 9.59
N TRP A 82 -6.77 -5.61 10.50
CA TRP A 82 -5.47 -5.00 10.77
C TRP A 82 -4.47 -6.00 11.36
N LEU A 83 -4.89 -6.81 12.33
CA LEU A 83 -4.08 -7.90 12.88
C LEU A 83 -3.67 -8.88 11.78
N ALA A 84 -4.62 -9.28 10.94
CA ALA A 84 -4.35 -10.20 9.83
C ALA A 84 -3.35 -9.64 8.80
N VAL A 85 -3.49 -8.37 8.38
CA VAL A 85 -2.56 -7.79 7.40
C VAL A 85 -1.20 -7.51 7.99
N MET A 86 -1.11 -7.09 9.27
CA MET A 86 0.18 -6.89 9.93
C MET A 86 0.92 -8.21 10.13
N GLN A 87 0.21 -9.26 10.55
CA GLN A 87 0.77 -10.61 10.59
C GLN A 87 1.27 -11.05 9.21
N PHE A 88 0.46 -10.84 8.16
CA PHE A 88 0.84 -11.19 6.79
C PHE A 88 2.11 -10.46 6.34
N ILE A 89 2.23 -9.16 6.63
CA ILE A 89 3.45 -8.38 6.32
C ILE A 89 4.64 -8.94 7.08
N HIS A 90 4.50 -9.21 8.39
CA HIS A 90 5.57 -9.74 9.24
C HIS A 90 6.06 -11.12 8.79
N ASP A 91 5.14 -12.01 8.41
CA ASP A 91 5.45 -13.40 8.08
C ASP A 91 5.95 -13.57 6.63
N SER A 92 5.83 -12.54 5.78
CA SER A 92 6.17 -12.61 4.36
C SER A 92 7.64 -12.33 4.10
N GLU A 93 8.33 -13.25 3.42
CA GLU A 93 9.70 -13.02 2.91
C GLU A 93 9.75 -12.08 1.69
N HIS A 94 8.59 -11.72 1.13
CA HIS A 94 8.47 -10.86 -0.03
C HIS A 94 8.30 -9.39 0.31
N ILE A 95 8.10 -9.04 1.58
CA ILE A 95 7.77 -7.67 1.99
C ILE A 95 8.90 -7.13 2.86
N GLU A 96 9.41 -5.97 2.47
CA GLU A 96 10.43 -5.22 3.20
C GLU A 96 9.83 -3.88 3.64
N LEU A 97 10.13 -3.49 4.88
CA LEU A 97 9.72 -2.22 5.47
C LEU A 97 10.97 -1.38 5.71
N ASP A 98 10.93 -0.11 5.28
CA ASP A 98 12.00 0.86 5.48
C ASP A 98 11.38 2.22 5.82
N ASP A 99 11.40 2.60 7.10
CA ASP A 99 10.68 3.76 7.64
C ASP A 99 9.18 3.77 7.25
N TYR A 100 8.85 4.49 6.18
CA TYR A 100 7.51 4.65 5.62
C TYR A 100 7.22 3.75 4.43
N LEU A 101 8.27 3.23 3.80
CA LEU A 101 8.22 2.53 2.54
C LEU A 101 7.89 1.07 2.78
N ILE A 102 6.90 0.60 2.03
CA ILE A 102 6.64 -0.82 1.85
C ILE A 102 7.17 -1.18 0.48
N THR A 103 8.11 -2.12 0.44
CA THR A 103 8.61 -2.72 -0.81
C THR A 103 8.11 -4.16 -0.89
N VAL A 104 7.50 -4.52 -2.02
CA VAL A 104 7.02 -5.87 -2.29
C VAL A 104 7.80 -6.46 -3.45
N ASN A 105 8.52 -7.55 -3.17
CA ASN A 105 9.29 -8.31 -4.14
C ASN A 105 8.41 -9.41 -4.77
N GLY A 106 7.93 -9.16 -5.98
CA GLY A 106 7.11 -10.10 -6.73
C GLY A 106 7.86 -11.40 -7.05
N VAL A 107 7.15 -12.52 -7.09
CA VAL A 107 7.71 -13.87 -7.33
C VAL A 107 8.35 -14.01 -8.71
N HIS A 108 8.04 -13.10 -9.64
CA HIS A 108 8.62 -13.06 -10.98
C HIS A 108 9.72 -12.01 -11.17
N GLY A 109 10.20 -11.39 -10.08
CA GLY A 109 11.41 -10.54 -10.06
C GLY A 109 11.17 -9.04 -10.27
N ASN A 110 9.91 -8.61 -10.37
CA ASN A 110 9.56 -7.19 -10.34
C ASN A 110 9.33 -6.73 -8.90
N THR A 111 9.59 -5.45 -8.64
CA THR A 111 9.32 -4.88 -7.31
C THR A 111 8.28 -3.77 -7.40
N PHE A 112 7.49 -3.66 -6.34
CA PHE A 112 6.51 -2.59 -6.15
C PHE A 112 6.81 -1.84 -4.87
N ASN A 113 6.54 -0.54 -4.85
CA ASN A 113 6.76 0.27 -3.66
C ASN A 113 5.66 1.30 -3.45
N PHE A 114 5.30 1.52 -2.19
CA PHE A 114 4.30 2.51 -1.78
C PHE A 114 4.42 2.79 -0.28
N ALA A 115 3.77 3.86 0.17
CA ALA A 115 3.62 4.24 1.56
C ALA A 115 2.15 4.22 1.97
N ILE A 116 1.89 4.05 3.27
CA ILE A 116 0.55 4.09 3.87
C ILE A 116 0.37 5.40 4.63
N CYS A 117 -0.76 6.06 4.40
CA CYS A 117 -1.27 7.10 5.28
C CYS A 117 -2.35 6.49 6.19
N PHE A 118 -1.98 6.16 7.42
CA PHE A 118 -2.89 5.53 8.39
C PHE A 118 -4.10 6.40 8.75
N GLN A 119 -3.92 7.71 8.82
CA GLN A 119 -4.98 8.65 9.22
C GLN A 119 -6.10 8.72 8.17
N THR A 120 -5.72 8.70 6.89
CA THR A 120 -6.68 8.81 5.78
C THR A 120 -7.03 7.45 5.19
N GLU A 121 -6.40 6.38 5.66
CA GLU A 121 -6.58 5.03 5.14
C GLU A 121 -6.40 4.99 3.61
N MET A 122 -5.27 5.52 3.16
CA MET A 122 -4.87 5.54 1.75
C MET A 122 -3.44 5.01 1.60
N TRP A 123 -3.14 4.43 0.45
CA TRP A 123 -1.76 4.22 0.01
C TRP A 123 -1.43 5.13 -1.17
N GLY A 124 -0.15 5.39 -1.34
CA GLY A 124 0.37 5.71 -2.65
C GLY A 124 1.88 5.90 -2.68
N THR A 125 2.41 6.67 -3.62
CA THR A 125 3.87 6.81 -3.79
C THR A 125 4.54 7.42 -2.54
N PRO A 126 5.84 7.21 -2.32
CA PRO A 126 6.53 7.65 -1.09
C PRO A 126 6.46 9.16 -0.80
N ILE A 127 6.23 10.01 -1.81
CA ILE A 127 5.95 11.45 -1.67
C ILE A 127 4.69 11.76 -0.82
N MET A 128 3.86 10.74 -0.55
CA MET A 128 2.63 10.86 0.23
C MET A 128 2.84 10.89 1.75
N THR A 129 4.05 10.65 2.25
CA THR A 129 4.34 10.71 3.69
C THR A 129 4.49 12.16 4.13
N LYS A 130 4.25 12.46 5.41
CA LYS A 130 4.41 13.83 5.95
C LYS A 130 5.84 14.37 5.73
N ASP A 131 6.82 13.49 5.85
CA ASP A 131 8.23 13.83 5.66
C ASP A 131 8.60 13.93 4.18
N GLY A 132 8.15 13.01 3.32
CA GLY A 132 8.33 13.09 1.86
C GLY A 132 7.62 14.29 1.23
N PHE A 133 6.47 14.67 1.78
CA PHE A 133 5.79 15.90 1.44
C PHE A 133 6.61 17.12 1.86
N GLN A 134 7.10 17.18 3.10
CA GLN A 134 7.93 18.28 3.57
C GLN A 134 9.25 18.40 2.78
N GLU A 135 9.90 17.29 2.44
CA GLU A 135 11.15 17.23 1.67
C GLU A 135 10.96 17.69 0.22
N CYS A 136 9.95 17.18 -0.50
CA CYS A 136 9.72 17.57 -1.89
C CYS A 136 9.39 19.06 -2.06
N PHE A 137 8.70 19.69 -1.10
CA PHE A 137 8.41 21.13 -1.15
C PHE A 137 9.58 21.99 -0.69
N ASN A 138 10.41 21.49 0.25
CA ASN A 138 11.64 22.17 0.68
C ASN A 138 12.67 22.28 -0.47
N ASP A 139 12.83 21.23 -1.29
CA ASP A 139 13.82 21.21 -2.37
C ASP A 139 13.48 22.14 -3.55
N ILE A 140 12.20 22.47 -3.73
CA ILE A 140 11.71 23.36 -4.80
C ILE A 140 11.42 24.79 -4.30
N GLY A 141 11.64 25.06 -3.01
CA GLY A 141 11.46 26.39 -2.40
C GLY A 141 10.02 26.89 -2.43
N LEU A 142 9.03 25.98 -2.43
CA LEU A 142 7.60 26.30 -2.44
C LEU A 142 7.00 25.96 -1.09
N ASP A 143 6.09 26.81 -0.60
CA ASP A 143 5.31 26.48 0.60
C ASP A 143 4.46 25.21 0.32
N PRO A 144 4.34 24.29 1.30
CA PRO A 144 3.53 23.09 1.15
C PRO A 144 2.08 23.46 0.82
N ILE A 145 1.66 23.17 -0.41
CA ILE A 145 0.30 23.44 -0.88
C ILE A 145 -0.63 22.42 -0.20
N PRO A 146 -1.73 22.81 0.46
CA PRO A 146 -2.64 21.86 1.08
C PRO A 146 -3.14 20.83 0.06
N PHE A 147 -3.17 19.55 0.46
CA PHE A 147 -3.72 18.39 -0.26
C PHE A 147 -4.93 18.77 -1.15
N PRO A 148 -4.79 18.75 -2.50
CA PRO A 148 -5.51 17.73 -3.29
C PRO A 148 -4.78 17.23 -4.56
N HIS A 149 -3.48 17.48 -4.74
CA HIS A 149 -2.76 17.13 -5.99
C HIS A 149 -1.98 15.82 -5.97
N ILE A 150 -2.09 15.06 -4.89
CA ILE A 150 -1.51 13.72 -4.80
C ILE A 150 -2.58 12.73 -5.25
N SER A 151 -2.27 11.90 -6.24
CA SER A 151 -3.16 10.84 -6.73
C SER A 151 -3.14 9.68 -5.73
N PRO A 152 -4.16 9.53 -4.85
CA PRO A 152 -4.22 8.37 -3.97
C PRO A 152 -4.26 7.12 -4.85
N SER A 153 -3.84 5.99 -4.29
CA SER A 153 -3.87 4.68 -4.95
C SER A 153 -2.75 4.40 -5.95
N GLN A 154 -1.73 5.26 -6.06
CA GLN A 154 -0.58 5.01 -6.94
C GLN A 154 0.50 4.17 -6.27
N ILE A 155 0.89 3.05 -6.88
CA ILE A 155 2.07 2.27 -6.46
C ILE A 155 3.19 2.44 -7.50
N GLY A 156 4.43 2.58 -7.05
CA GLY A 156 5.59 2.57 -7.92
C GLY A 156 6.00 1.15 -8.30
N HIS A 157 6.70 0.99 -9.43
CA HIS A 157 7.23 -0.31 -9.85
C HIS A 157 8.60 -0.25 -10.53
N SER A 158 9.32 -1.38 -10.55
CA SER A 158 10.69 -1.48 -11.05
C SER A 158 10.90 -1.32 -12.55
N LEU A 159 9.85 -1.43 -13.38
CA LEU A 159 9.99 -1.44 -14.84
C LEU A 159 10.25 -0.06 -15.47
N GLY A 160 10.05 1.04 -14.74
CA GLY A 160 10.10 2.40 -15.30
C GLY A 160 8.98 2.66 -16.31
N PRO A 161 8.96 3.82 -16.99
CA PRO A 161 7.95 4.14 -18.00
C PRO A 161 8.20 3.38 -19.32
N LEU A 162 7.15 3.28 -20.15
CA LEU A 162 7.21 2.64 -21.49
C LEU A 162 7.82 1.23 -21.48
N TRP A 163 7.40 0.41 -20.53
CA TRP A 163 7.97 -0.89 -20.27
C TRP A 163 7.54 -1.98 -21.27
N VAL A 164 8.21 -3.12 -21.21
CA VAL A 164 7.80 -4.33 -21.94
C VAL A 164 7.16 -5.29 -20.97
N CYS A 165 5.97 -5.78 -21.30
CA CYS A 165 5.22 -6.64 -20.40
C CYS A 165 6.03 -7.87 -20.00
N PRO A 166 6.15 -8.18 -18.69
CA PRO A 166 6.95 -9.30 -18.24
C PRO A 166 6.58 -10.62 -18.92
N LYS A 167 7.58 -11.42 -19.29
CA LYS A 167 7.39 -12.65 -20.09
C LYS A 167 6.48 -13.70 -19.44
N HIS A 168 6.33 -13.67 -18.13
CA HIS A 168 5.48 -14.61 -17.40
C HIS A 168 3.98 -14.33 -17.60
N VAL A 169 3.62 -13.11 -18.04
CA VAL A 169 2.24 -12.67 -18.17
C VAL A 169 1.58 -13.35 -19.37
N PRO A 170 0.52 -14.15 -19.17
CA PRO A 170 -0.15 -14.82 -20.28
C PRO A 170 -0.72 -13.82 -21.30
N LYS A 171 -0.61 -14.15 -22.60
CA LYS A 171 -1.06 -13.36 -23.76
C LYS A 171 -0.30 -12.07 -24.04
N PHE A 172 0.21 -11.41 -23.02
CA PHE A 172 0.85 -10.09 -23.16
C PHE A 172 2.36 -10.12 -22.96
N GLY A 173 2.94 -11.19 -22.43
CA GLY A 173 4.37 -11.25 -22.14
C GLY A 173 5.24 -10.96 -23.38
N GLY A 174 6.04 -9.90 -23.29
CA GLY A 174 6.87 -9.38 -24.39
C GLY A 174 6.24 -8.25 -25.21
N GLU A 175 4.98 -7.89 -24.98
CA GLU A 175 4.33 -6.76 -25.64
C GLU A 175 4.87 -5.42 -25.10
N GLN A 176 5.13 -4.48 -26.02
CA GLN A 176 5.58 -3.13 -25.69
C GLN A 176 4.39 -2.28 -25.27
N THR A 177 4.53 -1.53 -24.17
CA THR A 177 3.55 -0.49 -23.78
C THR A 177 3.95 0.88 -24.32
N TYR A 178 2.99 1.80 -24.39
CA TYR A 178 3.16 3.08 -25.09
C TYR A 178 2.75 4.32 -24.29
N ASP A 179 1.86 4.17 -23.31
CA ASP A 179 1.32 5.24 -22.47
C ASP A 179 1.42 4.91 -20.98
N THR A 180 2.39 4.09 -20.59
CA THR A 180 2.58 3.68 -19.20
C THR A 180 3.70 4.47 -18.52
N ASP A 181 3.44 4.91 -17.30
CA ASP A 181 4.41 5.55 -16.41
C ASP A 181 5.16 4.52 -15.56
N ASP A 182 5.95 5.01 -14.59
CA ASP A 182 6.62 4.25 -13.54
C ASP A 182 5.73 3.96 -12.32
N THR A 183 4.44 4.32 -12.41
CA THR A 183 3.42 4.07 -11.38
C THR A 183 2.16 3.45 -11.95
N ILE A 184 1.43 2.72 -11.10
CA ILE A 184 0.15 2.10 -11.43
C ILE A 184 -0.89 2.55 -10.41
N CYS A 185 -2.06 2.97 -10.89
CA CYS A 185 -3.20 3.31 -10.03
C CYS A 185 -4.01 2.05 -9.68
N ILE A 186 -3.95 1.61 -8.43
CA ILE A 186 -4.74 0.49 -7.89
C ILE A 186 -5.51 0.98 -6.68
N GLY A 187 -6.80 1.27 -6.84
CA GLY A 187 -7.66 1.80 -5.78
C GLY A 187 -8.31 0.72 -4.92
N LYS A 188 -8.65 1.11 -3.69
CA LYS A 188 -9.49 0.34 -2.78
C LYS A 188 -10.92 0.22 -3.33
N GLY A 189 -11.58 -0.94 -3.14
CA GLY A 189 -13.01 -1.08 -3.37
C GLY A 189 -13.84 -0.17 -2.47
N ARG A 190 -15.03 0.23 -2.92
CA ARG A 190 -15.90 1.15 -2.14
C ARG A 190 -16.31 0.56 -0.79
N ASP A 191 -16.58 -0.74 -0.76
CA ASP A 191 -17.12 -1.43 0.41
C ASP A 191 -16.05 -2.18 1.23
N ASP A 192 -14.79 -2.16 0.80
CA ASP A 192 -13.69 -2.83 1.50
C ASP A 192 -13.20 -2.01 2.69
N THR A 193 -12.81 -2.67 3.78
CA THR A 193 -12.00 -2.03 4.81
C THR A 193 -10.59 -1.78 4.26
N PHE A 194 -9.93 -0.72 4.72
CA PHE A 194 -8.56 -0.43 4.31
C PHE A 194 -7.58 -1.59 4.53
N PRO A 195 -7.47 -2.20 5.73
CA PRO A 195 -6.56 -3.32 5.94
C PRO A 195 -6.85 -4.54 5.03
N SER A 196 -8.13 -4.83 4.75
CA SER A 196 -8.49 -5.94 3.85
C SER A 196 -8.05 -5.67 2.39
N ALA A 197 -8.22 -4.43 1.94
CA ALA A 197 -7.77 -4.04 0.62
C ALA A 197 -6.25 -3.95 0.50
N LEU A 198 -5.57 -3.49 1.55
CA LEU A 198 -4.11 -3.52 1.65
C LEU A 198 -3.59 -4.96 1.55
N HIS A 199 -4.20 -5.90 2.27
CA HIS A 199 -3.86 -7.32 2.17
C HIS A 199 -4.03 -7.85 0.74
N SER A 200 -5.11 -7.44 0.06
CA SER A 200 -5.34 -7.80 -1.34
C SER A 200 -4.30 -7.19 -2.28
N LEU A 201 -3.93 -5.93 -2.08
CA LEU A 201 -2.88 -5.23 -2.83
C LEU A 201 -1.53 -5.94 -2.68
N LEU A 202 -1.14 -6.29 -1.46
CA LEU A 202 0.12 -6.99 -1.19
C LEU A 202 0.18 -8.35 -1.90
N ASN A 203 -0.88 -9.16 -1.79
CA ASN A 203 -0.96 -10.44 -2.51
C ASN A 203 -0.89 -10.26 -4.03
N LEU A 204 -1.53 -9.21 -4.53
CA LEU A 204 -1.52 -8.88 -5.94
C LEU A 204 -0.12 -8.46 -6.44
N CYS A 205 0.63 -7.72 -5.62
CA CYS A 205 2.03 -7.36 -5.89
C CYS A 205 2.98 -8.56 -5.78
N ILE A 206 2.72 -9.53 -4.90
CA ILE A 206 3.54 -10.74 -4.77
C ILE A 206 3.39 -11.64 -5.99
N ASP A 207 2.17 -11.94 -6.44
CA ASP A 207 1.93 -12.76 -7.65
C ASP A 207 2.30 -12.04 -8.94
N ASP A 208 2.17 -10.70 -8.94
CA ASP A 208 2.42 -9.68 -9.97
C ASP A 208 1.81 -9.88 -11.38
N THR A 209 1.43 -11.10 -11.74
CA THR A 209 0.89 -11.47 -13.06
C THR A 209 -0.35 -10.69 -13.42
N LYS A 210 -1.31 -10.58 -12.49
CA LYS A 210 -2.60 -9.94 -12.75
C LYS A 210 -2.50 -8.42 -12.86
N ILE A 211 -1.58 -7.78 -12.12
CA ILE A 211 -1.31 -6.33 -12.27
C ILE A 211 -0.85 -6.07 -13.69
N TRP A 212 0.19 -6.78 -14.12
CA TRP A 212 0.76 -6.56 -15.44
C TRP A 212 -0.21 -6.87 -16.57
N ALA A 213 -1.01 -7.94 -16.44
CA ALA A 213 -2.04 -8.26 -17.42
C ALA A 213 -3.07 -7.15 -17.57
N ASN A 214 -3.56 -6.58 -16.45
CA ASN A 214 -4.55 -5.51 -16.48
C ASN A 214 -3.98 -4.21 -17.05
N VAL A 215 -2.78 -3.82 -16.62
CA VAL A 215 -2.17 -2.55 -17.07
C VAL A 215 -1.80 -2.64 -18.55
N CYS A 216 -1.24 -3.76 -19.01
CA CYS A 216 -0.92 -3.95 -20.43
C CYS A 216 -2.19 -3.97 -21.29
N ALA A 217 -3.26 -4.65 -20.86
CA ALA A 217 -4.53 -4.63 -21.57
C ALA A 217 -5.10 -3.20 -21.69
N SER A 218 -5.07 -2.43 -20.59
CA SER A 218 -5.54 -1.04 -20.60
C SER A 218 -4.72 -0.13 -21.52
N ASP A 219 -3.40 -0.30 -21.56
CA ASP A 219 -2.51 0.46 -22.44
C ASP A 219 -2.82 0.17 -23.92
N LEU A 220 -2.97 -1.11 -24.28
CA LEU A 220 -3.32 -1.52 -25.64
C LEU A 220 -4.70 -0.98 -26.06
N GLU A 221 -5.71 -1.02 -25.18
CA GLU A 221 -7.03 -0.42 -25.44
C GLU A 221 -6.94 1.10 -25.64
N MET A 222 -6.10 1.80 -24.86
CA MET A 222 -5.87 3.24 -25.02
C MET A 222 -5.17 3.55 -26.35
N GLN A 223 -4.22 2.72 -26.77
CA GLN A 223 -3.54 2.83 -28.07
C GLN A 223 -4.51 2.61 -29.22
N GLU A 224 -5.32 1.56 -29.20
CA GLU A 224 -6.34 1.30 -30.22
C GLU A 224 -7.32 2.49 -30.33
N ARG A 225 -7.77 3.01 -29.18
CA ARG A 225 -8.63 4.19 -29.13
C ARG A 225 -7.95 5.42 -29.71
N ARG A 226 -6.67 5.64 -29.42
CA ARG A 226 -5.90 6.78 -29.95
C ARG A 226 -5.73 6.69 -31.46
N VAL A 227 -5.39 5.52 -31.99
CA VAL A 227 -5.29 5.29 -33.44
C VAL A 227 -6.64 5.56 -34.10
N TRP A 228 -7.73 5.01 -33.55
CA TRP A 228 -9.08 5.26 -34.06
C TRP A 228 -9.45 6.76 -34.03
N MET A 229 -9.15 7.45 -32.92
CA MET A 229 -9.39 8.90 -32.80
C MET A 229 -8.60 9.69 -33.85
N ASN A 230 -7.33 9.36 -34.07
CA ASN A 230 -6.49 10.06 -35.04
C ASN A 230 -6.94 9.79 -36.49
N GLU A 231 -7.44 8.59 -36.80
CA GLU A 231 -7.93 8.24 -38.13
C GLU A 231 -9.31 8.84 -38.45
N ASN A 232 -10.22 8.89 -37.46
CA ASN A 232 -11.61 9.28 -37.67
C ASN A 232 -11.88 10.75 -37.30
N TRP A 233 -11.12 11.30 -36.36
CA TRP A 233 -11.33 12.60 -35.73
C TRP A 233 -10.00 13.34 -35.46
N PRO A 234 -9.16 13.58 -36.48
CA PRO A 234 -7.79 14.10 -36.30
C PRO A 234 -7.69 15.50 -35.68
N GLY A 235 -8.78 16.29 -35.70
CA GLY A 235 -8.83 17.60 -35.03
C GLY A 235 -9.70 17.63 -33.78
N GLY A 236 -10.15 16.47 -33.27
CA GLY A 236 -11.07 16.37 -32.15
C GLY A 236 -12.48 15.92 -32.55
N ILE A 237 -13.33 15.62 -31.57
CA ILE A 237 -14.75 15.25 -31.80
C ILE A 237 -15.57 16.55 -31.84
N PRO A 238 -16.26 16.89 -32.95
CA PRO A 238 -16.91 18.19 -33.15
C PRO A 238 -17.86 18.64 -32.03
N ASP A 239 -18.55 17.70 -31.38
CA ASP A 239 -19.54 18.00 -30.35
C ASP A 239 -18.95 18.03 -28.92
N GLN A 240 -17.68 17.63 -28.75
CA GLN A 240 -17.02 17.51 -27.44
C GLN A 240 -15.76 18.37 -27.32
N ASP A 241 -15.22 18.83 -28.44
CA ASP A 241 -13.99 19.62 -28.47
C ASP A 241 -14.27 21.10 -28.69
N TRP A 242 -13.58 21.94 -27.92
CA TRP A 242 -13.76 23.39 -27.96
C TRP A 242 -13.21 24.00 -29.25
N GLU A 243 -12.31 23.31 -29.95
CA GLU A 243 -11.74 23.75 -31.24
C GLU A 243 -12.76 23.75 -32.39
N TYR A 244 -13.93 23.12 -32.21
CA TYR A 244 -15.00 23.05 -33.21
C TYR A 244 -16.27 23.85 -32.85
N GLN A 245 -16.27 24.57 -31.72
CA GLN A 245 -17.36 25.49 -31.33
C GLN A 245 -17.12 26.92 -31.83
#